data_AF-A0A968TX23-F1
#
_entry.id   AF-A0A968TX23-F1
#
_cell.length_a   1.000
_cell.length_b   1.000
_cell.length_c   1.000
_cell.angle_alpha   90.00
_cell.angle_beta   90.00
_cell.angle_gamma   90.00
#
_symmetry.space_group_name_H-M   'P 1'
#
loop_
_entity.id
_entity.type
_entity.pdbx_description
1 polymer ?
#
loop_
_entity_poly.entity_id
_entity_poly.type
_entity_poly.pdbx_seq_one_letter_code
_entity_poly.pdbx_strand_id
1 'polypeptide(L)'
;MGLIAGLLAAYALSFVVDLFALILIPDEFSKLEGPTYNLFQGSKVLMGLITCYLSISLVLQTKDDFRFVIPYVEFTKQIRGPRPLVLDTSVIIDGRILDLIKTGFVTGSLIAPKFVINELQTLADSADRTKRARGRRGLEILHKLQHAPGALVSIDDSEADGTGVDQKLINLSLTLQARLMTNDFNLAKVATLRDVDTLNLNDLATALRPVALPGEHLRVKIIKPGEGPQQGVGYLDDGTMIVVENGRGYVGTEVDLVVSSTLQTSAGRMIFGRVDGDASAPNGNIETDSSSMDSATGSTGPTIPNPSPRNPRRSNH
;
A
#
# COMPACT_ATOMS: atom_id res chain seq x y z
N MET A 1 -23.44 44.11 8.59
CA MET A 1 -24.39 43.05 8.98
C MET A 1 -24.22 42.62 10.44
N GLY A 2 -23.03 42.22 10.91
CA GLY A 2 -22.83 41.74 12.29
C GLY A 2 -23.19 42.73 13.41
N LEU A 3 -22.89 44.03 13.24
CA LEU A 3 -23.27 45.06 14.22
C LEU A 3 -24.79 45.26 14.30
N ILE A 4 -25.48 45.28 13.16
CA ILE A 4 -26.95 45.43 13.10
C ILE A 4 -27.64 44.21 13.72
N ALA A 5 -27.15 43.00 13.41
CA ALA A 5 -27.65 41.76 14.00
C ALA A 5 -27.39 41.70 15.52
N GLY A 6 -26.20 42.13 15.96
CA GLY A 6 -25.82 42.18 17.38
C GLY A 6 -26.64 43.19 18.18
N LEU A 7 -26.93 44.36 17.61
CA LEU A 7 -27.77 45.37 18.26
C LEU A 7 -29.22 44.90 18.40
N LEU A 8 -29.76 44.24 17.37
CA LEU A 8 -31.12 43.67 17.40
C LEU A 8 -31.22 42.52 18.43
N ALA A 9 -30.22 41.64 18.47
CA ALA A 9 -30.14 40.58 19.48
C ALA A 9 -29.99 41.12 20.90
N ALA A 10 -29.17 42.16 21.11
CA ALA A 10 -29.02 42.80 22.42
C ALA A 10 -30.33 43.45 22.89
N TYR A 11 -31.07 44.11 21.99
CA TYR A 11 -32.37 44.68 22.30
C TYR A 11 -33.39 43.61 22.69
N ALA A 12 -33.46 42.51 21.93
CA ALA A 12 -34.35 41.39 22.25
C ALA A 12 -34.00 40.74 23.60
N LEU A 13 -32.71 40.55 23.89
CA LEU A 13 -32.26 39.97 25.15
C LEU A 13 -32.52 40.90 26.35
N SER A 14 -32.35 42.21 26.17
CA SER A 14 -32.71 43.21 27.18
C SER A 14 -34.20 43.15 27.52
N PHE A 15 -35.07 43.02 26.51
CA PHE A 15 -36.50 42.89 26.70
C PHE A 15 -36.88 41.61 27.46
N VAL A 16 -36.20 40.49 27.19
CA VAL A 16 -36.40 39.22 27.92
C VAL A 16 -35.99 39.35 29.38
N VAL A 17 -34.86 40.02 29.67
CA VAL A 17 -34.40 40.26 31.04
C VAL A 17 -35.39 41.15 31.79
N ASP A 18 -35.94 42.18 31.14
CA ASP A 18 -36.99 43.03 31.72
C ASP A 18 -38.27 42.25 32.03
N LEU A 19 -38.71 41.41 31.09
CA LEU A 19 -39.88 40.57 31.28
C LEU A 19 -39.68 39.57 32.43
N PHE A 20 -38.49 38.97 32.52
CA PHE A 20 -38.15 38.02 33.57
C PHE A 20 -38.06 38.69 34.94
N ALA A 21 -37.44 39.87 35.03
CA ALA A 21 -37.36 40.64 36.27
C ALA A 21 -38.76 41.04 36.78
N LEU A 22 -39.67 41.42 35.87
CA LEU A 22 -41.05 41.75 36.20
C LEU A 22 -41.84 40.54 36.70
N ILE A 23 -41.61 39.35 36.14
CA ILE A 23 -42.30 38.11 36.54
C ILE A 23 -41.79 37.60 37.90
N LEU A 24 -40.49 37.69 38.14
CA LEU A 24 -39.86 37.03 39.29
C LEU A 24 -39.90 37.87 40.56
N ILE A 25 -39.86 39.21 40.44
CA ILE A 25 -39.87 40.10 41.59
C ILE A 25 -40.70 41.38 41.33
N PRO A 26 -42.03 41.28 41.11
CA PRO A 26 -42.87 42.41 40.74
C PRO A 26 -42.91 43.54 41.79
N ASP A 27 -42.88 43.20 43.08
CA ASP A 27 -42.99 44.17 44.18
C ASP A 27 -41.69 44.92 44.49
N GLU A 28 -40.52 44.33 44.20
CA GLU A 28 -39.22 45.00 44.35
C GLU A 28 -38.82 45.73 43.07
N PHE A 29 -39.16 45.18 41.88
CA PHE A 29 -38.86 45.79 40.58
C PHE A 29 -39.50 47.17 40.41
N SER A 30 -40.75 47.33 40.87
CA SER A 30 -41.46 48.62 40.85
C SER A 30 -40.98 49.63 41.89
N LYS A 31 -40.16 49.20 42.87
CA LYS A 31 -39.59 50.01 43.96
C LYS A 31 -38.07 50.21 43.83
N LEU A 32 -37.46 49.77 42.73
CA LEU A 32 -36.05 49.98 42.42
C LEU A 32 -35.83 51.48 42.13
N GLU A 33 -35.61 52.27 43.18
CA GLU A 33 -35.21 53.67 43.11
C GLU A 33 -33.78 53.85 43.63
N GLY A 34 -33.03 54.78 43.00
CA GLY A 34 -31.69 55.15 43.44
C GLY A 34 -30.55 54.27 42.88
N PRO A 35 -29.47 54.00 43.65
CA PRO A 35 -28.23 53.42 43.12
C PRO A 35 -28.38 51.97 42.63
N THR A 36 -29.36 51.22 43.12
CA THR A 36 -29.66 49.85 42.70
C THR A 36 -30.22 49.79 41.28
N TYR A 37 -31.04 50.76 40.88
CA TYR A 37 -31.58 50.87 39.52
C TYR A 37 -30.45 51.16 38.51
N ASN A 38 -29.51 52.04 38.88
CA ASN A 38 -28.35 52.35 38.04
C ASN A 38 -27.43 51.14 37.87
N LEU A 39 -27.27 50.31 38.91
CA LEU A 39 -26.50 49.07 38.84
C LEU A 39 -27.17 48.03 37.91
N PHE A 40 -28.49 47.91 38.00
CA PHE A 40 -29.27 47.02 37.13
C PHE A 40 -29.19 47.48 35.66
N GLN A 41 -29.36 48.77 35.38
CA GLN A 41 -29.18 49.31 34.03
C GLN A 41 -27.73 49.13 33.53
N GLY A 42 -26.74 49.30 34.41
CA GLY A 42 -25.33 49.05 34.10
C GLY A 42 -25.07 47.60 33.67
N SER A 43 -25.67 46.62 34.36
CA SER A 43 -25.55 45.20 33.98
C SER A 43 -26.13 44.89 32.60
N LYS A 44 -27.21 45.57 32.19
CA LYS A 44 -27.79 45.42 30.84
C LYS A 44 -26.89 46.00 29.76
N VAL A 45 -26.31 47.17 29.99
CA VAL A 45 -25.35 47.78 29.05
C VAL A 45 -24.14 46.87 28.87
N LEU A 46 -23.64 46.29 29.96
CA LEU A 46 -22.52 45.34 29.90
C LEU A 46 -22.89 44.08 29.10
N MET A 47 -24.08 43.51 29.35
CA MET A 47 -24.58 42.36 28.59
C MET A 47 -24.71 42.69 27.09
N GLY A 48 -25.24 43.86 26.75
CA GLY A 48 -25.37 44.31 25.36
C GLY A 48 -24.02 44.47 24.65
N LEU A 49 -23.00 45.01 25.34
CA LEU A 49 -21.64 45.10 24.81
C LEU A 49 -21.05 43.72 24.52
N ILE A 50 -21.27 42.74 25.41
CA ILE A 50 -20.82 41.35 25.24
C ILE A 50 -21.52 40.71 24.03
N THR A 51 -22.84 40.85 23.90
CA THR A 51 -23.60 40.29 22.78
C THR A 51 -23.22 40.92 21.44
N CYS A 52 -22.95 42.23 21.42
CA CYS A 52 -22.51 42.93 20.22
C CYS A 52 -21.11 42.46 19.78
N TYR A 53 -20.18 42.31 20.73
CA TYR A 53 -18.86 41.75 20.48
C TYR A 53 -18.93 40.32 19.92
N LEU A 54 -19.73 39.44 20.53
CA LEU A 54 -19.92 38.06 20.06
C LEU A 54 -20.53 38.01 18.65
N SER A 55 -21.50 38.89 18.36
CA SER A 55 -22.15 38.94 17.05
C SER A 55 -21.19 39.39 15.94
N ILE A 56 -20.31 40.36 16.24
CA ILE A 56 -19.27 40.80 15.31
C ILE A 56 -18.22 39.70 15.14
N SER A 57 -17.78 39.06 16.23
CA SER A 57 -16.83 37.95 16.21
C SER A 57 -17.34 36.77 15.38
N LEU A 58 -18.60 36.38 15.56
CA LEU A 58 -19.26 35.34 14.76
C LEU A 58 -19.35 35.70 13.28
N VAL A 59 -19.73 36.93 12.94
CA VAL A 59 -19.83 37.34 11.53
C VAL A 59 -18.47 37.39 10.86
N LEU A 60 -17.42 37.84 11.56
CA LEU A 60 -16.05 37.79 11.05
C LEU A 60 -15.56 36.34 10.91
N GLN A 61 -15.90 35.44 11.85
CA GLN A 61 -15.58 34.01 11.74
C GLN A 61 -16.30 33.32 10.58
N THR A 62 -17.57 33.66 10.31
CA THR A 62 -18.35 33.04 9.21
C THR A 62 -17.94 33.50 7.81
N LYS A 63 -17.18 34.61 7.68
CA LYS A 63 -16.80 35.14 6.38
C LYS A 63 -15.58 34.41 5.78
N ASP A 64 -14.68 33.88 6.62
CA ASP A 64 -13.39 33.40 6.13
C ASP A 64 -13.13 31.89 6.26
N ASP A 65 -13.93 31.11 6.99
CA ASP A 65 -14.01 29.64 6.81
C ASP A 65 -14.92 29.05 7.88
N PHE A 66 -15.79 28.10 7.50
CA PHE A 66 -16.46 27.22 8.46
C PHE A 66 -15.43 26.27 9.12
N ARG A 67 -14.61 26.77 10.04
CA ARG A 67 -13.91 25.93 11.03
C ARG A 67 -14.50 26.21 12.40
N PHE A 68 -15.49 25.39 12.71
CA PHE A 68 -16.12 25.23 14.01
C PHE A 68 -15.05 25.12 15.11
N VAL A 69 -14.96 26.15 15.96
CA VAL A 69 -14.08 26.20 17.13
C VAL A 69 -14.73 25.39 18.25
N ILE A 70 -14.35 24.13 18.39
CA ILE A 70 -14.33 23.45 19.68
C ILE A 70 -12.92 23.68 20.24
N PRO A 71 -12.75 24.46 21.32
CA PRO A 71 -11.45 24.60 21.94
C PRO A 71 -11.14 23.31 22.71
N TYR A 72 -9.99 22.71 22.40
CA TYR A 72 -9.33 21.65 23.16
C TYR A 72 -9.91 20.23 23.06
N VAL A 73 -10.10 19.76 21.84
CA VAL A 73 -9.71 18.39 21.50
C VAL A 73 -9.09 18.51 20.11
N GLU A 74 -7.80 18.25 19.97
CA GLU A 74 -7.22 18.01 18.66
C GLU A 74 -7.83 16.70 18.16
N PHE A 75 -9.05 16.79 17.61
CA PHE A 75 -9.60 15.76 16.77
C PHE A 75 -8.67 15.72 15.58
N THR A 76 -7.61 14.90 15.66
CA THR A 76 -7.03 14.31 14.47
C THR A 76 -8.25 13.77 13.74
N LYS A 77 -8.61 14.42 12.64
CA LYS A 77 -9.73 14.03 11.80
C LYS A 77 -9.36 12.62 11.35
N GLN A 78 -9.76 11.60 12.11
CA GLN A 78 -9.64 10.22 11.68
C GLN A 78 -10.50 10.19 10.42
N ILE A 79 -9.82 10.22 9.28
CA ILE A 79 -10.42 10.11 7.97
C ILE A 79 -11.11 8.75 8.03
N ARG A 80 -12.41 8.74 8.35
CA ARG A 80 -13.25 7.54 8.28
C ARG A 80 -13.43 7.25 6.79
N GLY A 81 -12.41 6.61 6.22
CA GLY A 81 -12.28 6.32 4.80
C GLY A 81 -10.86 5.84 4.48
N PRO A 82 -10.65 5.18 3.33
CA PRO A 82 -9.31 4.84 2.86
C PRO A 82 -8.45 6.11 2.75
N ARG A 83 -7.24 6.09 3.33
CA ARG A 83 -6.30 7.21 3.24
C ARG A 83 -6.07 7.57 1.76
N PRO A 84 -6.08 8.86 1.40
CA PRO A 84 -5.79 9.26 0.04
C PRO A 84 -4.38 8.83 -0.36
N LEU A 85 -4.16 8.70 -1.67
CA LEU A 85 -2.92 8.22 -2.25
C LEU A 85 -2.30 9.30 -3.14
N VAL A 86 -1.17 9.85 -2.73
CA VAL A 86 -0.40 10.81 -3.53
C VAL A 86 0.42 10.05 -4.57
N LEU A 87 0.32 10.45 -5.83
CA LEU A 87 1.01 9.80 -6.95
C LEU A 87 2.30 10.55 -7.32
N ASP A 88 3.39 9.79 -7.43
CA ASP A 88 4.67 10.24 -7.99
C ASP A 88 4.72 10.03 -9.52
N THR A 89 5.55 10.83 -10.20
CA THR A 89 5.88 10.75 -11.63
C THR A 89 6.27 9.33 -12.05
N SER A 90 7.06 8.64 -11.23
CA SER A 90 7.54 7.27 -11.52
C SER A 90 6.41 6.24 -11.67
N VAL A 91 5.35 6.37 -10.86
CA VAL A 91 4.20 5.48 -10.84
C VAL A 91 3.25 5.77 -12.01
N ILE A 92 3.05 7.06 -12.31
CA ILE A 92 2.22 7.49 -13.42
C ILE A 92 2.81 7.04 -14.75
N ILE A 93 4.14 7.14 -14.93
CA ILE A 93 4.81 6.70 -16.17
C ILE A 93 4.73 5.17 -16.34
N ASP A 94 4.89 4.42 -15.26
CA ASP A 94 4.81 2.95 -15.26
C ASP A 94 3.43 2.50 -15.77
N GLY A 95 2.37 3.05 -15.17
CA GLY A 95 0.99 2.88 -15.63
C GLY A 95 0.28 1.63 -15.13
N ARG A 96 0.96 0.68 -14.47
CA ARG A 96 0.31 -0.51 -13.85
C ARG A 96 -0.76 -0.16 -12.81
N ILE A 97 -0.74 1.05 -12.27
CA ILE A 97 -1.79 1.57 -11.38
C ILE A 97 -3.19 1.52 -12.00
N LEU A 98 -3.32 1.73 -13.32
CA LEU A 98 -4.62 1.65 -14.00
C LEU A 98 -5.25 0.26 -13.87
N ASP A 99 -4.44 -0.78 -14.01
CA ASP A 99 -4.92 -2.15 -13.92
C ASP A 99 -5.20 -2.55 -12.48
N LEU A 100 -4.41 -2.04 -11.52
CA LEU A 100 -4.66 -2.24 -10.08
C LEU A 100 -5.95 -1.58 -9.57
N ILE A 101 -6.39 -0.48 -10.20
CA ILE A 101 -7.69 0.13 -9.89
C ILE A 101 -8.81 -0.76 -10.41
N LYS A 102 -8.69 -1.32 -11.61
CA LYS A 102 -9.70 -2.22 -12.19
C LYS A 102 -9.90 -3.49 -11.37
N THR A 103 -8.85 -3.99 -10.71
CA THR A 103 -8.95 -5.16 -9.83
C THR A 103 -9.56 -4.85 -8.47
N GLY A 104 -9.71 -3.57 -8.10
CA GLY A 104 -10.22 -3.15 -6.80
C GLY A 104 -9.21 -3.22 -5.65
N PHE A 105 -7.94 -3.51 -5.92
CA PHE A 105 -6.88 -3.54 -4.90
C PHE A 105 -6.51 -2.14 -4.41
N VAL A 106 -6.53 -1.15 -5.30
CA VAL A 106 -6.29 0.26 -4.95
C VAL A 106 -7.64 0.93 -4.74
N THR A 107 -7.95 1.22 -3.48
CA THR A 107 -9.17 1.92 -3.07
C THR A 107 -8.81 3.27 -2.43
N GLY A 108 -9.61 4.30 -2.69
CA GLY A 108 -9.42 5.64 -2.15
C GLY A 108 -9.22 6.72 -3.20
N SER A 109 -9.12 7.97 -2.76
CA SER A 109 -8.88 9.11 -3.64
C SER A 109 -7.42 9.15 -4.07
N LEU A 110 -7.20 9.23 -5.39
CA LEU A 110 -5.89 9.38 -5.99
C LEU A 110 -5.61 10.88 -6.15
N ILE A 111 -4.49 11.34 -5.63
CA ILE A 111 -4.09 12.74 -5.67
C ILE A 111 -2.91 12.87 -6.62
N ALA A 112 -3.11 13.62 -7.70
CA ALA A 112 -2.06 13.96 -8.66
C ALA A 112 -1.63 15.42 -8.42
N PRO A 113 -0.45 15.67 -7.83
CA PRO A 113 -0.01 17.03 -7.57
C PRO A 113 0.32 17.78 -8.86
N LYS A 114 0.01 19.08 -8.94
CA LYS A 114 0.30 19.88 -10.14
C LYS A 114 1.79 19.91 -10.50
N PHE A 115 2.68 19.92 -9.51
CA PHE A 115 4.12 19.90 -9.78
C PHE A 115 4.59 18.59 -10.45
N VAL A 116 3.93 17.45 -10.17
CA VAL A 116 4.17 16.17 -10.88
C VAL A 116 3.70 16.28 -12.33
N ILE A 117 2.56 16.93 -12.58
CA ILE A 117 2.07 17.18 -13.95
C ILE A 117 3.05 18.09 -14.71
N ASN A 118 3.57 19.14 -14.07
CA ASN A 118 4.57 20.04 -14.66
C ASN A 118 5.88 19.31 -14.98
N GLU A 119 6.30 18.38 -14.13
CA GLU A 119 7.46 17.52 -14.40
C GLU A 119 7.22 16.62 -15.62
N LEU A 120 6.05 15.99 -15.70
CA LEU A 120 5.66 15.17 -16.87
C LEU A 120 5.62 15.99 -18.17
N GLN A 121 5.14 17.23 -18.13
CA GLN A 121 5.18 18.16 -19.26
C GLN A 121 6.62 18.51 -19.65
N THR A 122 7.46 18.85 -18.67
CA THR A 122 8.89 19.14 -18.90
C THR A 122 9.61 17.94 -19.53
N LEU A 123 9.28 16.72 -19.10
CA LEU A 123 9.77 15.49 -19.71
C LEU A 123 9.25 15.32 -21.14
N ALA A 124 7.96 15.63 -21.39
CA ALA A 124 7.31 15.55 -22.70
C ALA A 124 7.83 16.57 -23.71
N ASP A 125 8.46 17.67 -23.26
CA ASP A 125 9.10 18.68 -24.09
C ASP A 125 10.62 18.50 -24.20
N SER A 126 11.17 17.46 -23.56
CA SER A 126 12.62 17.21 -23.53
C SER A 126 13.20 16.94 -24.94
N ALA A 127 14.42 17.43 -25.18
CA ALA A 127 15.19 17.13 -26.38
C ALA A 127 15.56 15.64 -26.52
N ASP A 128 15.61 14.92 -25.39
CA ASP A 128 15.85 13.48 -25.36
C ASP A 128 14.59 12.70 -25.75
N ARG A 129 14.68 11.89 -26.81
CA ARG A 129 13.57 11.07 -27.33
C ARG A 129 12.98 10.14 -26.26
N THR A 130 13.81 9.57 -25.38
CA THR A 130 13.38 8.62 -24.35
C THR A 130 12.62 9.32 -23.23
N LYS A 131 13.14 10.45 -22.73
CA LYS A 131 12.44 11.30 -21.74
C LYS A 131 11.12 11.82 -22.30
N ARG A 132 11.12 12.26 -23.57
CA ARG A 132 9.92 12.69 -24.29
C ARG A 132 8.84 11.62 -24.36
N ALA A 133 9.23 10.39 -24.71
CA ALA A 133 8.31 9.27 -24.77
C ALA A 133 7.71 8.94 -23.38
N ARG A 134 8.53 8.99 -22.32
CA ARG A 134 8.09 8.78 -20.93
C ARG A 134 7.12 9.86 -20.46
N GLY A 135 7.42 11.14 -20.69
CA GLY A 135 6.54 12.26 -20.33
C GLY A 135 5.17 12.17 -21.00
N ARG A 136 5.14 11.93 -22.32
CA ARG A 136 3.88 11.74 -23.08
C ARG A 136 3.09 10.54 -22.58
N ARG A 137 3.76 9.42 -22.30
CA ARG A 137 3.12 8.24 -21.71
C ARG A 137 2.50 8.56 -20.35
N GLY A 138 3.21 9.25 -19.47
CA GLY A 138 2.69 9.62 -18.16
C GLY A 138 1.45 10.53 -18.25
N LEU A 139 1.46 11.52 -19.15
CA LEU A 139 0.29 12.37 -19.41
C LEU A 139 -0.90 11.58 -19.96
N GLU A 140 -0.65 10.62 -20.86
CA GLU A 140 -1.70 9.72 -21.39
C GLU A 140 -2.30 8.83 -20.29
N ILE A 141 -1.46 8.27 -19.41
CA ILE A 141 -1.91 7.45 -18.28
C ILE A 141 -2.72 8.29 -17.29
N LEU A 142 -2.29 9.52 -17.00
CA LEU A 142 -3.03 10.43 -16.12
C LEU A 142 -4.42 10.77 -16.69
N HIS A 143 -4.50 11.02 -18.01
CA HIS A 143 -5.79 11.22 -18.69
C HIS A 143 -6.68 9.98 -18.57
N LYS A 144 -6.13 8.77 -18.76
CA LYS A 144 -6.87 7.52 -18.57
C LYS A 144 -7.33 7.34 -17.13
N LEU A 145 -6.50 7.69 -16.15
CA LEU A 145 -6.83 7.60 -14.72
C LEU A 145 -8.03 8.50 -14.37
N GLN A 146 -8.09 9.72 -14.92
CA GLN A 146 -9.22 10.63 -14.71
C GLN A 146 -10.55 10.11 -15.28
N HIS A 147 -10.49 9.29 -16.33
CA HIS A 147 -11.69 8.73 -16.98
C HIS A 147 -11.97 7.27 -16.55
N ALA A 148 -11.16 6.70 -15.66
CA ALA A 148 -11.30 5.30 -15.26
C ALA A 148 -12.47 5.14 -14.27
N PRO A 149 -13.44 4.24 -14.53
CA PRO A 149 -14.49 3.93 -13.58
C PRO A 149 -13.88 3.31 -12.32
N GLY A 150 -14.11 3.92 -11.15
CA GLY A 150 -13.58 3.47 -9.86
C GLY A 150 -12.38 4.27 -9.33
N ALA A 151 -11.79 5.17 -10.12
CA ALA A 151 -10.76 6.09 -9.66
C ALA A 151 -11.38 7.46 -9.32
N LEU A 152 -11.21 7.93 -8.08
CA LEU A 152 -11.48 9.34 -7.74
C LEU A 152 -10.16 10.11 -7.81
N VAL A 153 -9.81 10.59 -9.01
CA VAL A 153 -8.60 11.37 -9.23
C VAL A 153 -8.88 12.86 -8.98
N SER A 154 -8.18 13.45 -8.01
CA SER A 154 -8.17 14.90 -7.78
C SER A 154 -6.80 15.46 -8.13
N ILE A 155 -6.79 16.57 -8.88
CA ILE A 155 -5.57 17.37 -9.06
C ILE A 155 -5.44 18.29 -7.86
N ASP A 156 -4.31 18.23 -7.17
CA ASP A 156 -3.99 19.13 -6.08
C ASP A 156 -3.08 20.27 -6.57
N ASP A 157 -3.54 21.50 -6.39
CA ASP A 157 -2.83 22.74 -6.74
C ASP A 157 -2.28 23.44 -5.49
N SER A 158 -2.11 22.72 -4.37
CA SER A 158 -1.50 23.32 -3.20
C SER A 158 0.00 23.51 -3.45
N GLU A 159 0.52 24.68 -3.09
CA GLU A 159 1.95 24.91 -3.07
C GLU A 159 2.53 24.16 -1.87
N ALA A 160 2.97 22.93 -2.11
CA ALA A 160 3.70 22.18 -1.09
C ALA A 160 5.06 22.86 -0.83
N ASP A 161 5.33 23.17 0.43
CA ASP A 161 6.63 23.68 0.88
C ASP A 161 7.73 22.64 0.61
N GLY A 162 8.92 23.09 0.21
CA GLY A 162 10.09 22.22 0.05
C GLY A 162 10.92 22.50 -1.20
N THR A 163 12.22 22.23 -1.10
CA THR A 163 13.17 22.31 -2.21
C THR A 163 13.21 20.96 -2.94
N GLY A 164 12.75 20.93 -4.20
CA GLY A 164 12.71 19.73 -5.03
C GLY A 164 11.39 18.96 -4.98
N VAL A 165 11.16 18.09 -5.97
CA VAL A 165 9.90 17.33 -6.13
C VAL A 165 9.68 16.35 -4.98
N ASP A 166 10.74 15.63 -4.59
CA ASP A 166 10.72 14.62 -3.51
C ASP A 166 10.24 15.18 -2.17
N GLN A 167 10.81 16.32 -1.76
CA GLN A 167 10.44 16.96 -0.49
C GLN A 167 8.99 17.46 -0.52
N LYS A 168 8.54 17.97 -1.67
CA LYS A 168 7.15 18.39 -1.88
C LYS A 168 6.18 17.21 -1.80
N LEU A 169 6.52 16.06 -2.36
CA LEU A 169 5.71 14.84 -2.25
C LEU A 169 5.56 14.38 -0.80
N ILE A 170 6.65 14.38 -0.03
CA ILE A 170 6.64 13.99 1.38
C ILE A 170 5.80 14.98 2.20
N ASN A 171 6.04 16.28 2.03
CA ASN A 171 5.34 17.31 2.79
C ASN A 171 3.84 17.36 2.45
N LEU A 172 3.48 17.18 1.18
CA LEU A 172 2.09 17.07 0.76
C LEU A 172 1.42 15.83 1.38
N SER A 173 2.12 14.69 1.40
CA SER A 173 1.60 13.46 1.99
C SER A 173 1.35 13.60 3.49
N LEU A 174 2.24 14.30 4.21
CA LEU A 174 2.06 14.62 5.63
C LEU A 174 0.86 15.53 5.87
N THR A 175 0.76 16.63 5.12
CA THR A 175 -0.33 17.60 5.26
C THR A 175 -1.70 16.98 5.00
N LEU A 176 -1.79 16.10 4.00
CA LEU A 176 -3.04 15.42 3.63
C LEU A 176 -3.28 14.13 4.41
N GLN A 177 -2.36 13.72 5.30
CA GLN A 177 -2.36 12.39 5.95
C GLN A 177 -2.56 11.25 4.94
N ALA A 178 -1.93 11.42 3.78
CA ALA A 178 -2.00 10.54 2.63
C ALA A 178 -0.85 9.52 2.63
N ARG A 179 -1.04 8.42 1.92
CA ARG A 179 0.05 7.49 1.57
C ARG A 179 0.72 7.97 0.30
N LEU A 180 2.02 7.73 0.16
CA LEU A 180 2.78 8.06 -1.05
C LEU A 180 2.94 6.81 -1.92
N MET A 181 2.46 6.83 -3.16
CA MET A 181 2.78 5.81 -4.15
C MET A 181 4.00 6.25 -4.96
N THR A 182 5.11 5.52 -4.85
CA THR A 182 6.32 5.77 -5.63
C THR A 182 7.02 4.45 -5.98
N ASN A 183 7.64 4.39 -7.15
CA ASN A 183 8.52 3.29 -7.54
C ASN A 183 9.99 3.59 -7.23
N ASP A 184 10.32 4.79 -6.75
CA ASP A 184 11.67 5.17 -6.32
C ASP A 184 11.94 4.67 -4.89
N PHE A 185 12.91 3.77 -4.77
CA PHE A 185 13.31 3.18 -3.50
C PHE A 185 13.90 4.19 -2.51
N ASN A 186 14.63 5.20 -3.00
CA ASN A 186 15.25 6.22 -2.16
C ASN A 186 14.18 7.15 -1.60
N LEU A 187 13.27 7.63 -2.45
CA LEU A 187 12.13 8.44 -2.02
C LEU A 187 11.28 7.67 -1.00
N ALA A 188 11.00 6.39 -1.26
CA ALA A 188 10.24 5.55 -0.34
C ALA A 188 10.90 5.44 1.05
N LYS A 189 12.23 5.23 1.08
CA LYS A 189 12.99 5.13 2.33
C LYS A 189 12.99 6.44 3.11
N VAL A 190 13.19 7.57 2.43
CA VAL A 190 13.16 8.91 3.08
C VAL A 190 11.75 9.23 3.59
N ALA A 191 10.71 8.93 2.81
CA ALA A 191 9.32 9.12 3.22
C ALA A 191 8.96 8.30 4.47
N THR A 192 9.39 7.03 4.53
CA THR A 192 9.15 6.16 5.70
C THR A 192 9.84 6.70 6.96
N LEU A 193 11.05 7.27 6.84
CA LEU A 193 11.75 7.93 7.96
C LEU A 193 11.04 9.20 8.47
N ARG A 194 10.10 9.74 7.68
CA ARG A 194 9.30 10.93 7.99
C ARG A 194 7.86 10.56 8.36
N ASP A 195 7.61 9.31 8.75
CA ASP A 195 6.28 8.78 9.11
C ASP A 195 5.23 8.89 7.99
N VAL A 196 5.67 8.86 6.72
CA VAL A 196 4.78 8.74 5.56
C VAL A 196 4.74 7.29 5.10
N ASP A 197 3.55 6.68 5.13
CA ASP A 197 3.33 5.35 4.58
C ASP A 197 3.55 5.35 3.07
N THR A 198 4.36 4.42 2.57
CA THR A 198 4.63 4.30 1.13
C THR A 198 4.06 3.04 0.51
N LEU A 199 3.71 3.11 -0.77
CA LEU A 199 3.27 2.00 -1.59
C LEU A 199 4.14 1.93 -2.86
N ASN A 200 4.81 0.81 -3.07
CA ASN A 200 5.67 0.59 -4.23
C ASN A 200 5.12 -0.55 -5.09
N LEU A 201 4.93 -0.30 -6.39
CA LEU A 201 4.37 -1.30 -7.31
C LEU A 201 5.34 -2.46 -7.57
N ASN A 202 6.66 -2.23 -7.44
CA ASN A 202 7.67 -3.27 -7.60
C ASN A 202 7.66 -4.25 -6.41
N ASP A 203 7.44 -3.73 -5.21
CA ASP A 203 7.32 -4.56 -4.00
C ASP A 203 6.03 -5.39 -4.06
N LEU A 204 4.92 -4.78 -4.50
CA LEU A 204 3.67 -5.49 -4.73
C LEU A 204 3.83 -6.60 -5.76
N ALA A 205 4.45 -6.32 -6.92
CA ALA A 205 4.71 -7.34 -7.93
C ALA A 205 5.58 -8.48 -7.40
N THR A 206 6.57 -8.17 -6.56
CA THR A 206 7.41 -9.17 -5.91
C THR A 206 6.62 -10.04 -4.93
N ALA A 207 5.74 -9.45 -4.13
CA ALA A 207 4.91 -10.16 -3.18
C ALA A 207 3.86 -11.09 -3.85
N LEU A 208 3.47 -10.76 -5.09
CA LEU A 208 2.53 -11.55 -5.89
C LEU A 208 3.19 -12.68 -6.70
N ARG A 209 4.53 -12.82 -6.66
CA ARG A 209 5.20 -13.92 -7.36
C ARG A 209 4.76 -15.28 -6.77
N PRO A 210 4.34 -16.25 -7.61
CA PRO A 210 3.99 -17.59 -7.15
C PRO A 210 5.12 -18.20 -6.32
N VAL A 211 4.76 -18.81 -5.20
CA VAL A 211 5.69 -19.62 -4.40
C VAL A 211 5.79 -20.97 -5.08
N ALA A 212 7.00 -21.44 -5.38
CA ALA A 212 7.23 -22.82 -5.77
C ALA A 212 6.69 -23.75 -4.68
N LEU A 213 5.54 -24.38 -4.92
CA LEU A 213 4.90 -25.26 -3.94
C LEU A 213 5.51 -26.66 -4.04
N PRO A 214 5.60 -27.42 -2.93
CA PRO A 214 5.89 -28.84 -3.01
C PRO A 214 4.94 -29.53 -3.99
N GLY A 215 5.50 -30.29 -4.94
CA GLY A 215 4.77 -30.94 -6.04
C GLY A 215 4.71 -30.15 -7.35
N GLU A 216 5.21 -28.92 -7.41
CA GLU A 216 5.27 -28.14 -8.65
C GLU A 216 6.44 -28.58 -9.53
N HIS A 217 6.23 -28.63 -10.85
CA HIS A 217 7.25 -28.94 -11.82
C HIS A 217 7.98 -27.67 -12.25
N LEU A 218 9.30 -27.66 -12.12
CA LEU A 218 10.16 -26.54 -12.52
C LEU A 218 11.23 -27.05 -13.49
N ARG A 219 11.72 -26.18 -14.36
CA ARG A 219 12.87 -26.46 -15.23
C ARG A 219 14.05 -25.61 -14.79
N VAL A 220 15.17 -26.23 -14.49
CA VAL A 220 16.36 -25.54 -13.97
C VAL A 220 17.62 -26.09 -14.61
N LYS A 221 18.54 -25.19 -14.98
CA LYS A 221 19.90 -25.56 -15.38
C LYS A 221 20.76 -25.82 -14.16
N ILE A 222 21.33 -27.03 -14.07
CA ILE A 222 22.28 -27.35 -13.02
C ILE A 222 23.62 -26.70 -13.35
N ILE A 223 24.08 -25.78 -12.51
CA ILE A 223 25.30 -24.98 -12.76
C ILE A 223 26.52 -25.63 -12.11
N LYS A 224 26.34 -26.18 -10.92
CA LYS A 224 27.45 -26.74 -10.12
C LYS A 224 27.01 -27.94 -9.30
N PRO A 225 27.93 -28.82 -8.87
CA PRO A 225 27.63 -29.84 -7.89
C PRO A 225 27.23 -29.21 -6.54
N GLY A 226 26.29 -29.84 -5.84
CA GLY A 226 25.89 -29.47 -4.48
C GLY A 226 26.81 -30.05 -3.41
N GLU A 227 26.50 -29.76 -2.15
CA GLU A 227 27.28 -30.24 -0.99
C GLU A 227 27.11 -31.75 -0.78
N GLY A 228 25.91 -32.29 -1.03
CA GLY A 228 25.64 -33.73 -0.95
C GLY A 228 26.20 -34.52 -2.15
N PRO A 229 26.53 -35.82 -1.96
CA PRO A 229 27.21 -36.64 -2.96
C PRO A 229 26.47 -36.77 -4.30
N GLN A 230 25.14 -36.66 -4.30
CA GLN A 230 24.29 -36.72 -5.50
C GLN A 230 23.57 -35.39 -5.82
N GLN A 231 23.86 -34.32 -5.09
CA GLN A 231 23.15 -33.05 -5.27
C GLN A 231 23.72 -32.25 -6.45
N GLY A 232 22.82 -31.60 -7.18
CA GLY A 232 23.12 -30.51 -8.10
C GLY A 232 22.59 -29.19 -7.53
N VAL A 233 23.22 -28.07 -7.89
CA VAL A 233 22.71 -26.73 -7.56
C VAL A 233 22.49 -25.95 -8.84
N GLY A 234 21.28 -25.42 -8.95
CA GLY A 234 20.87 -24.44 -9.95
C GLY A 234 20.37 -23.17 -9.29
N TYR A 235 20.07 -22.17 -10.10
CA TYR A 235 19.42 -20.95 -9.66
C TYR A 235 18.26 -20.65 -10.61
N LEU A 236 17.16 -20.16 -10.06
CA LEU A 236 16.12 -19.53 -10.88
C LEU A 236 16.60 -18.17 -11.39
N ASP A 237 15.89 -17.63 -12.38
CA ASP A 237 16.17 -16.31 -12.95
C ASP A 237 16.14 -15.18 -11.91
N ASP A 238 15.43 -15.39 -10.79
CA ASP A 238 15.35 -14.44 -9.68
C ASP A 238 16.45 -14.62 -8.61
N GLY A 239 17.39 -15.53 -8.82
CA GLY A 239 18.50 -15.81 -7.92
C GLY A 239 18.19 -16.79 -6.79
N THR A 240 16.96 -17.33 -6.72
CA THR A 240 16.61 -18.38 -5.74
C THR A 240 17.45 -19.63 -5.98
N MET A 241 18.13 -20.11 -4.94
CA MET A 241 18.97 -21.31 -5.04
C MET A 241 18.10 -22.57 -5.04
N ILE A 242 18.29 -23.44 -6.03
CA ILE A 242 17.61 -24.73 -6.13
C ILE A 242 18.61 -25.85 -5.94
N VAL A 243 18.39 -26.67 -4.93
CA VAL A 243 19.15 -27.88 -4.64
C VAL A 243 18.37 -29.08 -5.16
N VAL A 244 18.94 -29.78 -6.14
CA VAL A 244 18.30 -30.91 -6.83
C VAL A 244 18.94 -32.20 -6.37
N GLU A 245 18.18 -33.06 -5.70
CA GLU A 245 18.58 -34.43 -5.41
C GLU A 245 18.72 -35.21 -6.73
N ASN A 246 19.79 -36.01 -6.84
CA ASN A 246 20.24 -36.66 -8.08
C ASN A 246 20.58 -35.70 -9.24
N GLY A 247 20.70 -34.39 -8.97
CA GLY A 247 21.06 -33.38 -9.97
C GLY A 247 22.53 -33.37 -10.37
N ARG A 248 23.43 -34.05 -9.63
CA ARG A 248 24.89 -33.98 -9.88
C ARG A 248 25.30 -34.51 -11.26
N GLY A 249 24.60 -35.54 -11.76
CA GLY A 249 24.86 -36.11 -13.09
C GLY A 249 24.47 -35.18 -14.25
N TYR A 250 23.69 -34.14 -13.96
CA TYR A 250 23.11 -33.22 -14.94
C TYR A 250 23.77 -31.84 -14.95
N VAL A 251 24.94 -31.70 -14.30
CA VAL A 251 25.70 -30.43 -14.29
C VAL A 251 25.99 -29.99 -15.72
N GLY A 252 25.59 -28.76 -16.04
CA GLY A 252 25.69 -28.15 -17.37
C GLY A 252 24.42 -28.28 -18.23
N THR A 253 23.42 -29.05 -17.79
CA THR A 253 22.17 -29.31 -18.53
C THR A 253 20.93 -28.77 -17.81
N GLU A 254 19.86 -28.52 -18.58
CA GLU A 254 18.53 -28.21 -18.03
C GLU A 254 17.77 -29.48 -17.69
N VAL A 255 17.14 -29.49 -16.52
CA VAL A 255 16.44 -30.65 -15.98
C VAL A 255 15.06 -30.22 -15.50
N ASP A 256 14.05 -31.02 -15.82
CA ASP A 256 12.71 -30.92 -15.23
C ASP A 256 12.73 -31.58 -13.84
N LEU A 257 12.25 -30.87 -12.83
CA LEU A 257 12.31 -31.29 -11.44
C LEU A 257 10.98 -31.04 -10.74
N VAL A 258 10.65 -31.91 -9.78
CA VAL A 258 9.52 -31.72 -8.88
C VAL A 258 10.03 -31.15 -7.57
N VAL A 259 9.44 -30.04 -7.15
CA VAL A 259 9.77 -29.38 -5.87
C VAL A 259 9.38 -30.31 -4.71
N SER A 260 10.35 -30.65 -3.85
CA SER A 260 10.12 -31.49 -2.68
C SER A 260 9.81 -30.65 -1.44
N SER A 261 10.56 -29.57 -1.22
CA SER A 261 10.34 -28.67 -0.08
C SER A 261 10.95 -27.30 -0.35
N THR A 262 10.55 -26.30 0.43
CA THR A 262 11.17 -24.97 0.41
C THR A 262 11.66 -24.61 1.80
N LEU A 263 12.86 -24.03 1.88
CA LEU A 263 13.48 -23.59 3.12
C LEU A 263 13.83 -22.10 3.03
N GLN A 264 13.36 -21.33 4.01
CA GLN A 264 13.75 -19.93 4.15
C GLN A 264 14.96 -19.83 5.08
N THR A 265 16.00 -19.13 4.65
CA THR A 265 17.21 -18.84 5.45
C THR A 265 17.43 -17.33 5.56
N SER A 266 18.36 -16.90 6.41
CA SER A 266 18.77 -15.49 6.55
C SER A 266 19.40 -14.92 5.27
N ALA A 267 19.96 -15.76 4.41
CA ALA A 267 20.59 -15.37 3.14
C ALA A 267 19.62 -15.38 1.95
N GLY A 268 18.37 -15.81 2.14
CA GLY A 268 17.37 -15.93 1.08
C GLY A 268 16.59 -17.24 1.13
N ARG A 269 15.88 -17.52 0.04
CA ARG A 269 15.07 -18.74 -0.11
C ARG A 269 15.86 -19.82 -0.84
N MET A 270 15.72 -21.05 -0.37
CA MET A 270 16.27 -22.25 -0.97
C MET A 270 15.11 -23.20 -1.32
N ILE A 271 15.12 -23.75 -2.52
CA ILE A 271 14.14 -24.74 -2.97
C ILE A 271 14.86 -26.08 -3.11
N PHE A 272 14.26 -27.13 -2.57
CA PHE A 272 14.71 -28.50 -2.76
C PHE A 272 13.79 -29.18 -3.77
N GLY A 273 14.37 -29.97 -4.67
CA GLY A 273 13.60 -30.75 -5.63
C GLY A 273 14.31 -32.02 -6.05
N ARG A 274 13.58 -32.86 -6.78
CA ARG A 274 14.06 -34.14 -7.34
C ARG A 274 13.88 -34.13 -8.84
N VAL A 275 14.78 -34.77 -9.57
CA VAL A 275 14.65 -34.92 -11.03
C VAL A 275 13.35 -35.66 -11.35
N ASP A 276 12.53 -35.08 -12.23
CA ASP A 276 11.27 -35.66 -12.69
C ASP A 276 11.59 -36.85 -13.61
N GLY A 277 11.49 -38.06 -13.06
CA GLY A 277 11.94 -39.29 -13.72
C GLY A 277 12.62 -40.29 -12.78
N ASP A 278 13.07 -39.87 -11.59
CA ASP A 278 13.45 -40.79 -10.52
C ASP A 278 12.20 -41.27 -9.80
N ALA A 279 11.53 -42.26 -10.39
CA ALA A 279 10.44 -43.01 -9.76
C ALA A 279 10.99 -43.89 -8.63
N SER A 280 11.38 -43.28 -7.51
CA SER A 280 11.48 -43.93 -6.21
C SER A 280 10.34 -43.40 -5.35
N ALA A 281 9.23 -44.14 -5.34
CA ALA A 281 8.02 -43.84 -4.59
C ALA A 281 8.31 -43.56 -3.10
N PRO A 282 7.48 -42.74 -2.41
CA PRO A 282 7.63 -42.51 -0.98
C PRO A 282 7.14 -43.75 -0.22
N ASN A 283 8.05 -44.60 0.26
CA ASN A 283 7.73 -45.61 1.28
C ASN A 283 7.61 -44.91 2.64
N GLY A 284 6.39 -44.46 2.94
CA GLY A 284 5.94 -44.36 4.32
C GLY A 284 5.45 -45.73 4.76
N ASN A 285 6.14 -46.36 5.70
CA ASN A 285 5.52 -47.12 6.78
C ASN A 285 6.56 -47.29 7.90
N ILE A 286 6.31 -46.56 8.98
CA ILE A 286 6.85 -46.83 10.30
C ILE A 286 6.10 -48.08 10.77
N GLU A 287 6.75 -49.24 10.76
CA GLU A 287 6.27 -50.42 11.49
C GLU A 287 7.20 -50.69 12.66
N THR A 288 6.60 -50.52 13.83
CA THR A 288 7.04 -50.89 15.16
C THR A 288 7.48 -52.35 15.22
N ASP A 289 8.61 -52.51 15.89
CA ASP A 289 9.20 -53.74 16.38
C ASP A 289 8.16 -54.65 17.08
N SER A 290 7.92 -55.84 16.52
CA SER A 290 7.42 -56.99 17.28
C SER A 290 7.78 -58.31 16.58
N SER A 291 8.73 -59.02 17.18
CA SER A 291 8.82 -60.49 17.33
C SER A 291 8.29 -61.39 16.19
N SER A 292 9.16 -62.17 15.55
CA SER A 292 9.29 -63.62 15.80
C SER A 292 10.24 -64.33 14.82
N MET A 293 10.99 -65.26 15.39
CA MET A 293 11.78 -66.34 14.79
C MET A 293 11.02 -67.14 13.72
N ASP A 294 11.75 -67.56 12.67
CA ASP A 294 11.95 -68.93 12.14
C ASP A 294 12.11 -68.87 10.60
N SER A 295 13.26 -69.19 10.00
CA SER A 295 13.98 -70.48 9.86
C SER A 295 13.74 -71.12 8.47
N ALA A 296 14.79 -71.77 7.97
CA ALA A 296 14.86 -72.75 6.87
C ALA A 296 14.71 -72.23 5.42
N THR A 297 15.78 -72.08 4.62
CA THR A 297 16.64 -73.08 3.93
C THR A 297 16.06 -73.76 2.69
N GLY A 298 16.82 -73.66 1.58
CA GLY A 298 16.93 -74.67 0.52
C GLY A 298 16.06 -74.43 -0.72
N SER A 299 16.45 -74.75 -1.94
CA SER A 299 17.69 -75.30 -2.48
C SER A 299 17.60 -75.31 -4.02
N THR A 300 18.77 -75.42 -4.68
CA THR A 300 19.04 -76.15 -5.95
C THR A 300 18.53 -75.63 -7.30
N GLY A 301 19.49 -75.32 -8.20
CA GLY A 301 19.35 -75.02 -9.65
C GLY A 301 19.05 -76.25 -10.53
N PRO A 302 19.61 -76.46 -11.76
CA PRO A 302 20.54 -75.63 -12.57
C PRO A 302 20.22 -75.53 -14.10
N THR A 303 20.96 -74.66 -14.83
CA THR A 303 21.61 -74.72 -16.19
C THR A 303 20.96 -75.60 -17.31
N ILE A 304 20.85 -75.26 -18.61
CA ILE A 304 21.88 -75.06 -19.69
C ILE A 304 21.24 -74.42 -21.00
N PRO A 305 21.88 -74.25 -22.19
CA PRO A 305 22.23 -72.94 -22.79
C PRO A 305 21.76 -72.70 -24.27
N ASN A 306 22.06 -71.50 -24.84
CA ASN A 306 22.43 -71.07 -26.22
C ASN A 306 21.95 -71.84 -27.51
N PRO A 307 21.99 -71.31 -28.76
CA PRO A 307 22.64 -70.07 -29.25
C PRO A 307 21.90 -69.25 -30.34
N SER A 308 22.46 -68.06 -30.63
CA SER A 308 22.25 -67.23 -31.84
C SER A 308 22.55 -67.99 -33.15
N PRO A 309 22.15 -67.49 -34.34
CA PRO A 309 23.05 -66.57 -35.05
C PRO A 309 22.42 -65.58 -36.07
N ARG A 310 23.26 -64.57 -36.42
CA ARG A 310 23.48 -63.94 -37.75
C ARG A 310 22.53 -62.86 -38.32
N ASN A 311 23.09 -61.65 -38.30
CA ASN A 311 23.10 -60.61 -39.36
C ASN A 311 23.43 -61.21 -40.77
N PRO A 312 23.16 -60.59 -41.96
CA PRO A 312 23.65 -59.23 -42.30
C PRO A 312 22.87 -58.37 -43.35
N ARG A 313 23.13 -57.04 -43.28
CA ARG A 313 23.44 -56.09 -44.39
C ARG A 313 22.37 -55.58 -45.40
N ARG A 314 22.49 -54.26 -45.63
CA ARG A 314 22.37 -53.44 -46.88
C ARG A 314 20.95 -53.25 -47.44
N SER A 315 20.58 -52.16 -48.11
CA SER A 315 21.22 -50.90 -48.55
C SER A 315 20.12 -49.99 -49.14
N ASN A 316 20.36 -48.68 -49.14
CA ASN A 316 19.87 -47.68 -50.10
C ASN A 316 18.36 -47.57 -50.37
N HIS A 317 17.77 -46.46 -49.89
CA HIS A 317 17.30 -45.39 -50.78
C HIS A 317 17.35 -44.04 -50.06
#